data_AF-A0A973DAB4-F1
#
_entry.id   AF-A0A973DAB4-F1
#
_cell.length_a   1.000
_cell.length_b   1.000
_cell.length_c   1.000
_cell.angle_alpha   90.00
_cell.angle_beta   90.00
_cell.angle_gamma   90.00
#
_symmetry.space_group_name_H-M   'P 1'
#
loop_
_entity.id
_entity.type
_entity.pdbx_description
1 polymer ?
#
loop_
_entity_poly.entity_id
_entity_poly.type
_entity_poly.pdbx_seq_one_letter_code
_entity_poly.pdbx_strand_id
1 'polypeptide(L)'
;MLNFNQGKGSAKSRAEAIERGMPVFFTGEPCRNGHVGYRSTATKRCKTCVSTRTSKALGRNDVEVKRRLDAHFEPEPYKETWDE
;
A
#
# COMPACT_ATOMS: atom_id res chain seq x y z
N MET A 1 -6.55 24.22 4.51
CA MET A 1 -6.87 23.25 3.43
C MET A 1 -5.65 22.36 3.24
N LEU A 2 -5.74 21.05 3.50
CA LEU A 2 -4.59 20.15 3.30
C LEU A 2 -4.62 19.64 1.84
N ASN A 3 -3.65 20.10 1.05
CA ASN A 3 -3.52 19.79 -0.37
C ASN A 3 -3.18 18.29 -0.57
N PHE A 4 -4.13 17.51 -1.09
CA PHE A 4 -4.02 16.07 -1.38
C PHE A 4 -3.23 15.76 -2.66
N ASN A 5 -2.37 16.66 -3.11
CA ASN A 5 -1.62 16.47 -4.35
C ASN A 5 -0.16 16.83 -4.10
N GLN A 6 0.69 15.82 -3.88
CA GLN A 6 2.14 15.98 -3.90
C GLN A 6 2.83 14.63 -4.17
N GLY A 7 3.29 14.51 -5.42
CA GLY A 7 4.70 14.28 -5.72
C GLY A 7 5.29 12.92 -5.37
N LYS A 8 5.52 12.11 -6.40
CA LYS A 8 6.30 10.87 -6.39
C LYS A 8 7.71 11.12 -5.81
N GLY A 9 7.91 10.87 -4.52
CA GLY A 9 9.21 10.89 -3.86
C GLY A 9 9.11 10.21 -2.48
N SER A 10 10.00 9.26 -2.19
CA SER A 10 10.04 8.57 -0.90
C SER A 10 11.01 9.28 0.06
N ALA A 11 10.47 9.96 1.08
CA ALA A 11 11.30 10.48 2.17
C ALA A 11 11.93 9.33 2.98
N LYS A 12 13.21 9.47 3.35
CA LYS A 12 13.99 8.44 4.09
C LYS A 12 13.79 8.50 5.60
N SER A 13 13.37 9.66 6.11
CA SER A 13 13.07 9.86 7.53
C SER A 13 11.73 10.55 7.75
N ARG A 14 11.19 10.44 8.98
CA ARG A 14 9.96 11.15 9.35
C ARG A 14 10.12 12.66 9.29
N ALA A 15 11.29 13.18 9.70
CA ALA A 15 11.55 14.61 9.70
C ALA A 15 11.51 15.16 8.26
N GLU A 16 12.23 14.51 7.35
CA GLU A 16 12.25 14.85 5.92
C GLU A 16 10.84 14.78 5.31
N ALA A 17 10.05 13.78 5.69
CA ALA A 17 8.68 13.67 5.20
C ALA A 17 7.77 14.79 5.71
N ILE A 18 7.94 15.26 6.95
CA ILE A 18 7.16 16.37 7.51
C ILE A 18 7.54 17.69 6.84
N GLU A 19 8.83 17.95 6.67
CA GLU A 19 9.32 19.14 5.96
C GLU A 19 8.80 19.19 4.53
N ARG A 20 8.74 18.04 3.86
CA ARG A 20 8.23 17.91 2.50
C ARG A 20 6.71 17.80 2.40
N GLY A 21 5.98 17.86 3.51
CA GLY A 21 4.52 17.68 3.52
C GLY A 21 4.03 16.30 3.06
N MET A 22 4.91 15.30 3.11
CA MET A 22 4.61 13.93 2.67
C MET A 22 3.83 13.16 3.75
N PRO A 23 2.79 12.41 3.38
CA PRO A 23 2.01 11.61 4.33
C PRO A 23 2.73 10.32 4.78
N VAL A 24 3.80 9.94 4.08
CA VAL A 24 4.53 8.68 4.28
C VAL A 24 6.04 8.86 4.13
N PHE A 25 6.78 7.94 4.74
CA PHE A 25 8.24 7.84 4.63
C PHE A 25 8.66 6.36 4.57
N PHE A 26 9.86 6.08 4.07
CA PHE A 26 10.42 4.74 3.92
C PHE A 26 11.80 4.68 4.55
N THR A 27 11.97 3.85 5.58
CA THR A 27 13.24 3.72 6.31
C THR A 27 14.08 2.50 5.87
N GLY A 28 13.51 1.59 5.07
CA GLY A 28 14.13 0.29 4.76
C GLY A 28 14.10 -0.72 5.93
N GLU A 29 13.81 -0.26 7.15
CA GLU A 29 13.79 -1.13 8.34
C GLU A 29 12.46 -1.88 8.49
N PRO A 30 12.50 -3.19 8.84
CA PRO A 30 11.31 -3.96 9.11
C PRO A 30 10.55 -3.39 10.32
N CYS A 31 9.22 -3.46 10.29
CA CYS A 31 8.40 -3.15 11.46
C CYS A 31 8.43 -4.32 12.47
N ARG A 32 7.82 -4.14 13.65
CA ARG A 32 7.73 -5.19 14.70
C ARG A 32 7.12 -6.50 14.20
N ASN A 33 6.31 -6.46 13.14
CA ASN A 33 5.68 -7.62 12.51
C ASN A 33 6.47 -8.12 11.27
N GLY A 34 7.70 -7.65 11.04
CA GLY A 34 8.54 -8.05 9.91
C GLY A 34 8.30 -7.34 8.59
N HIS A 35 7.22 -6.55 8.43
CA HIS A 35 6.97 -5.87 7.16
C HIS A 35 8.00 -4.77 6.86
N VAL A 36 8.59 -4.82 5.67
CA VAL A 36 9.41 -3.74 5.09
C VAL A 36 8.51 -2.92 4.17
N GLY A 37 8.38 -1.62 4.43
CA GLY A 37 7.49 -0.77 3.63
C GLY A 37 7.29 0.62 4.20
N TYR A 38 6.42 1.39 3.55
CA TYR A 38 6.12 2.76 3.93
C TYR A 38 5.46 2.85 5.32
N ARG A 39 5.84 3.91 6.06
CA ARG A 39 5.29 4.28 7.36
C ARG A 39 4.57 5.62 7.25
N SER A 40 3.47 5.77 7.99
CA SER A 40 2.72 7.02 8.02
C SER A 40 3.42 8.08 8.89
N THR A 41 3.52 9.32 8.43
CA THR A 41 4.09 10.44 9.20
C THR A 41 3.26 10.78 10.44
N ALA A 42 1.94 10.67 10.34
CA ALA A 42 0.99 10.96 11.40
C ALA A 42 1.05 9.94 12.55
N THR A 43 1.02 8.65 12.25
CA THR A 43 0.88 7.58 13.27
C THR A 43 2.13 6.74 13.49
N LYS A 44 3.17 6.93 12.67
CA LYS A 44 4.40 6.11 12.65
C LYS A 44 4.15 4.62 12.40
N ARG A 45 2.94 4.23 11.98
CA ARG A 45 2.59 2.84 11.70
C ARG A 45 2.99 2.44 10.29
N CYS A 46 3.45 1.20 10.16
CA CYS A 46 3.63 0.54 8.86
C CYS A 46 2.28 0.46 8.13
N LYS A 47 2.25 0.83 6.86
CA LYS A 47 1.03 0.80 6.04
C LYS A 47 0.45 -0.61 5.91
N THR A 48 1.30 -1.63 5.83
CA THR A 48 0.87 -3.04 5.82
C THR A 48 0.17 -3.42 7.12
N CYS A 49 0.73 -3.08 8.28
CA CYS A 49 0.08 -3.33 9.57
C CYS A 49 -1.27 -2.64 9.69
N VAL A 50 -1.37 -1.39 9.21
CA VAL A 50 -2.63 -0.64 9.20
C VAL A 50 -3.64 -1.34 8.30
N SER A 51 -3.24 -1.74 7.09
CA SER A 51 -4.09 -2.48 6.16
C SER A 51 -4.62 -3.77 6.78
N THR A 52 -3.74 -4.62 7.33
CA THR A 52 -4.12 -5.87 8.01
C THR A 52 -5.09 -5.61 9.15
N ARG A 53 -4.84 -4.59 9.99
CA ARG A 53 -5.73 -4.24 11.10
C ARG A 53 -7.10 -3.79 10.57
N THR A 54 -7.13 -2.94 9.55
CA THR A 54 -8.37 -2.46 8.94
C THR A 54 -9.16 -3.61 8.32
N SER A 55 -8.51 -4.52 7.59
CA SER A 55 -9.17 -5.70 7.03
C SER A 55 -9.77 -6.62 8.10
N LYS A 56 -9.04 -6.83 9.22
CA LYS A 56 -9.56 -7.59 10.37
C LYS A 56 -10.72 -6.88 11.07
N ALA A 57 -10.59 -5.58 11.36
CA ALA A 57 -11.58 -4.79 12.08
C ALA A 57 -12.88 -4.61 11.30
N LEU A 58 -12.79 -4.50 9.98
CA LEU A 58 -13.96 -4.45 9.09
C LEU A 58 -14.59 -5.83 8.87
N GLY A 59 -14.03 -6.89 9.45
CA GLY A 59 -14.50 -8.25 9.22
C GLY A 59 -14.60 -8.55 7.74
N ARG A 60 -13.61 -8.11 6.93
CA ARG A 60 -13.56 -8.36 5.48
C ARG A 60 -13.32 -9.86 5.24
N ASN A 61 -14.34 -10.65 5.51
CA ASN A 61 -14.56 -12.00 5.04
C ASN A 61 -15.45 -11.88 3.81
N ASP A 62 -15.07 -10.98 2.90
CA ASP A 62 -16.00 -10.52 1.90
C ASP A 62 -15.87 -11.41 0.67
N VAL A 63 -16.65 -12.49 0.71
CA VAL A 63 -16.89 -13.38 -0.43
C VAL A 63 -17.28 -12.55 -1.66
N GLU A 64 -17.95 -11.40 -1.49
CA GLU A 64 -18.33 -10.49 -2.56
C GLU A 64 -17.14 -9.66 -3.09
N VAL A 65 -16.25 -9.11 -2.26
CA VAL A 65 -14.98 -8.51 -2.74
C VAL A 65 -14.11 -9.55 -3.42
N LYS A 66 -14.01 -10.78 -2.90
CA LYS A 66 -13.28 -11.86 -3.56
C LYS A 66 -13.93 -12.22 -4.91
N ARG A 67 -15.25 -12.38 -4.94
CA ARG A 67 -16.03 -12.60 -6.16
C ARG A 67 -15.89 -11.47 -7.18
N ARG A 68 -15.86 -10.20 -6.75
CA ARG A 68 -15.66 -9.02 -7.62
C ARG A 68 -14.25 -8.95 -8.17
N LEU A 69 -13.23 -9.30 -7.38
CA LEU A 69 -11.85 -9.39 -7.84
C LEU A 69 -11.68 -10.54 -8.83
N ASP A 70 -12.24 -11.71 -8.53
CA ASP A 70 -12.22 -12.88 -9.40
C ASP A 70 -13.01 -12.61 -10.71
N ALA A 71 -14.12 -11.87 -10.66
CA ALA A 71 -14.92 -11.51 -11.84
C ALA A 71 -14.27 -10.43 -12.73
N HIS A 72 -13.34 -9.63 -12.21
CA HIS A 72 -12.63 -8.60 -12.99
C HIS A 72 -11.30 -9.06 -13.56
N PHE A 73 -10.74 -10.16 -13.07
CA PHE A 73 -9.58 -10.80 -13.67
C PHE A 73 -10.05 -11.74 -14.77
N GLU A 74 -10.33 -11.21 -15.95
CA GLU A 74 -10.34 -12.00 -17.17
C GLU A 74 -8.86 -12.12 -17.55
N PRO A 75 -8.16 -13.23 -17.25
CA PRO A 75 -6.80 -13.38 -17.75
C PRO A 75 -6.92 -13.31 -19.27
N GLU A 76 -6.34 -12.28 -19.89
CA GLU A 76 -6.19 -12.31 -21.34
C GLU A 76 -5.55 -13.66 -21.66
N PRO A 77 -6.14 -14.47 -22.56
CA PRO A 77 -5.54 -15.72 -22.93
C PRO A 77 -4.12 -15.41 -23.36
N TYR A 78 -3.16 -16.04 -22.69
CA TYR A 78 -1.75 -15.92 -23.03
C TYR A 78 -1.63 -16.15 -24.53
N LYS A 79 -1.28 -15.08 -25.26
CA LYS A 79 -1.08 -15.14 -26.71
C LYS A 79 0.24 -15.84 -26.92
N GLU A 80 0.16 -17.13 -27.19
CA GLU A 80 1.27 -17.95 -27.64
C GLU A 80 1.57 -17.61 -29.11
N THR A 81 2.00 -16.38 -29.38
CA THR A 81 2.62 -16.05 -30.67
C THR A 81 4.12 -16.32 -30.54
N TRP A 82 4.47 -17.60 -30.52
CA TRP A 82 5.78 -18.04 -30.97
C TRP A 82 5.70 -18.17 -32.48
N ASP A 83 5.80 -17.04 -33.18
CA ASP A 83 6.04 -17.05 -34.62
C ASP A 83 7.56 -17.27 -34.83
N GLU A 84 7.88 -18.35 -35.53
CA GLU A 84 9.23 -18.79 -35.96
C GLU A 84 9.92 -17.81 -36.92
#